data_AF-A0A967IBJ3-F1
#
_entry.id   AF-A0A967IBJ3-F1
#
_cell.length_a   1.000
_cell.length_b   1.000
_cell.length_c   1.000
_cell.angle_alpha   90.00
_cell.angle_beta   90.00
_cell.angle_gamma   90.00
#
_symmetry.space_group_name_H-M   'P 1'
#
loop_
_entity.id
_entity.type
_entity.pdbx_description
1 polymer ?
#
loop_
_entity_poly.entity_id
_entity_poly.type
_entity_poly.pdbx_seq_one_letter_code
_entity_poly.pdbx_strand_id
1 'polypeptide(L)'
;MTRIFALLALSAVVSACAPTVVPPPKNPDYYFSEGERLYEKKLYEDAIASWEKIRDSYYSVDLVIKAELKIAEAHFRAGNYLEAAVAYES
;
A
#
# COMPACT_ATOMS: atom_id res chain seq x y z
N MET A 1 48.70 18.64 11.10
CA MET A 1 47.36 18.22 11.59
C MET A 1 46.22 18.96 10.91
N THR A 2 46.31 20.28 10.68
CA THR A 2 45.27 21.11 10.01
C THR A 2 44.93 20.68 8.58
N ARG A 3 45.91 20.18 7.79
CA ARG A 3 45.66 19.69 6.42
C ARG A 3 44.95 18.33 6.34
N ILE A 4 45.14 17.49 7.37
CA ILE A 4 44.46 16.18 7.46
C ILE A 4 42.99 16.40 7.80
N PHE A 5 42.68 17.34 8.69
CA PHE A 5 41.30 17.77 8.96
C PHE A 5 40.61 18.39 7.74
N ALA A 6 41.33 19.18 6.93
CA ALA A 6 40.78 19.74 5.70
C ALA A 6 40.48 18.66 4.63
N LEU A 7 41.31 17.62 4.53
CA LEU A 7 41.09 16.50 3.60
C LEU A 7 39.92 15.60 4.03
N LEU A 8 39.76 15.36 5.34
CA LEU A 8 38.62 14.61 5.91
C LEU A 8 37.28 15.35 5.74
N ALA A 9 37.29 16.67 5.87
CA ALA A 9 36.10 17.50 5.64
C ALA A 9 35.66 17.50 4.16
N LEU A 10 36.61 17.40 3.21
CA LEU A 10 36.33 17.41 1.78
C LEU A 10 35.69 16.08 1.30
N SER A 11 36.04 14.94 1.90
CA SER A 11 35.43 13.64 1.57
C SER A 11 33.96 13.51 2.01
N ALA A 12 33.50 14.30 2.97
CA ALA A 12 32.12 14.22 3.48
C ALA A 12 31.08 14.85 2.53
N VAL A 13 31.51 15.70 1.59
CA VAL A 13 30.59 16.46 0.71
C VAL A 13 30.12 15.64 -0.50
N VAL A 14 30.79 14.53 -0.83
CA VAL A 14 30.53 13.78 -2.08
C VAL A 14 29.42 12.71 -1.93
N SER A 15 28.99 12.36 -0.72
CA SER A 15 28.00 11.28 -0.51
C SER A 15 26.53 11.69 -0.71
N ALA A 16 26.24 12.95 -1.08
CA ALA A 16 24.87 13.47 -1.09
C ALA A 16 24.11 13.29 -2.42
N CYS A 17 24.76 12.80 -3.48
CA CYS A 17 24.11 12.61 -4.79
C CYS A 17 23.87 11.12 -5.09
N ALA A 18 22.99 10.47 -4.34
CA ALA A 18 22.39 9.21 -4.76
C ALA A 18 21.08 9.52 -5.52
N PRO A 19 20.92 9.13 -6.79
CA PRO A 19 19.64 9.26 -7.47
C PRO A 19 18.62 8.35 -6.78
N THR A 20 17.56 8.94 -6.25
CA THR A 20 16.43 8.17 -5.69
C THR A 20 15.67 7.53 -6.85
N VAL A 21 15.84 6.22 -7.02
CA VAL A 21 14.99 5.43 -7.92
C VAL A 21 13.62 5.29 -7.25
N VAL A 22 12.68 6.15 -7.64
CA VAL A 22 11.28 6.01 -7.20
C VAL A 22 10.69 4.82 -7.95
N PRO A 23 10.24 3.75 -7.26
CA PRO A 23 9.60 2.64 -7.94
C PRO A 23 8.34 3.14 -8.67
N PRO A 24 8.02 2.59 -9.85
CA PRO A 24 6.82 2.98 -10.57
C PRO A 24 5.59 2.79 -9.66
N PRO A 25 4.60 3.69 -9.77
CA PRO A 25 3.37 3.56 -9.00
C PRO A 25 2.73 2.21 -9.28
N LYS A 26 2.32 1.51 -8.23
CA LYS A 26 1.62 0.23 -8.33
C LYS A 26 0.25 0.45 -8.97
N ASN A 27 -0.14 -0.44 -9.87
CA ASN A 27 -1.44 -0.41 -10.51
C ASN A 27 -2.54 -1.03 -9.61
N PRO A 28 -3.82 -0.82 -9.93
CA PRO A 28 -4.92 -1.41 -9.17
C PRO A 28 -4.88 -2.95 -9.10
N ASP A 29 -4.42 -3.63 -10.16
CA ASP A 29 -4.31 -5.10 -10.19
C ASP A 29 -3.31 -5.64 -9.13
N TYR A 30 -2.21 -4.91 -8.92
CA TYR A 30 -1.27 -5.21 -7.85
C TYR A 30 -1.95 -5.18 -6.49
N TYR A 31 -2.73 -4.12 -6.22
CA TYR A 31 -3.41 -3.98 -4.93
C TYR A 31 -4.50 -5.03 -4.73
N PHE A 32 -5.15 -5.46 -5.81
CA PHE A 32 -6.13 -6.54 -5.74
C PHE A 32 -5.46 -7.85 -5.33
N SER A 33 -4.38 -8.20 -6.03
CA SER A 33 -3.61 -9.42 -5.78
C SER A 33 -2.98 -9.44 -4.38
N GLU A 34 -2.48 -8.29 -3.92
CA GLU A 34 -1.91 -8.16 -2.59
C GLU A 34 -2.98 -8.32 -1.50
N GLY A 35 -4.16 -7.73 -1.70
CA GLY A 35 -5.29 -7.91 -0.79
C GLY A 35 -5.73 -9.38 -0.70
N GLU A 36 -5.83 -10.10 -1.83
CA GLU A 36 -6.16 -11.54 -1.84
C GLU A 36 -5.14 -12.34 -1.01
N ARG A 37 -3.84 -12.10 -1.20
CA ARG A 37 -2.76 -12.77 -0.46
C ARG A 37 -2.82 -12.50 1.04
N LEU A 38 -3.16 -11.28 1.44
CA LEU A 38 -3.29 -10.88 2.84
C LEU A 38 -4.54 -11.51 3.48
N TYR A 39 -5.64 -11.55 2.73
CA TYR A 39 -6.89 -12.17 3.14
C TYR A 39 -6.74 -13.68 3.36
N GLU A 40 -6.05 -14.39 2.47
CA GLU A 40 -5.72 -15.82 2.63
C GLU A 40 -4.93 -16.10 3.92
N LYS A 41 -4.11 -15.13 4.34
CA LYS A 41 -3.36 -15.18 5.61
C LYS A 41 -4.17 -14.74 6.82
N LYS A 42 -5.44 -14.39 6.64
CA LYS A 42 -6.35 -13.84 7.65
C LYS A 42 -5.91 -12.48 8.20
N LEU A 43 -5.05 -11.77 7.48
CA LEU A 43 -4.63 -10.40 7.79
C LEU A 43 -5.67 -9.44 7.21
N TYR A 44 -6.88 -9.46 7.76
CA TYR A 44 -8.03 -8.81 7.16
C TYR A 44 -7.90 -7.28 7.09
N GLU A 45 -7.33 -6.64 8.13
CA GLU A 45 -7.10 -5.19 8.14
C GLU A 45 -6.13 -4.76 7.03
N ASP A 46 -5.02 -5.49 6.86
CA ASP A 46 -4.06 -5.23 5.79
C ASP A 46 -4.67 -5.48 4.40
N ALA A 47 -5.51 -6.52 4.27
CA ALA A 47 -6.22 -6.81 3.03
C ALA A 47 -7.18 -5.67 2.65
N ILE A 48 -7.97 -5.18 3.61
CA ILE A 48 -8.86 -4.02 3.45
C ILE A 48 -8.04 -2.82 2.98
N ALA A 49 -6.97 -2.47 3.69
CA ALA A 49 -6.12 -1.32 3.33
C ALA A 49 -5.50 -1.43 1.93
N SER A 50 -5.29 -2.66 1.42
CA SER A 50 -4.86 -2.87 0.03
C SER A 50 -5.98 -2.58 -0.96
N TRP A 51 -7.19 -3.12 -0.73
CA TRP A 51 -8.33 -2.93 -1.62
C TRP A 51 -8.89 -1.51 -1.60
N GLU A 52 -8.76 -0.76 -0.50
CA GLU A 52 -9.15 0.66 -0.47
C GLU A 52 -8.38 1.51 -1.49
N LYS A 53 -7.12 1.15 -1.78
CA LYS A 53 -6.33 1.82 -2.83
C LYS A 53 -6.90 1.62 -4.24
N ILE A 54 -7.70 0.59 -4.44
CA ILE A 54 -8.42 0.34 -5.70
C ILE A 54 -9.64 1.24 -5.79
N ARG A 55 -10.42 1.31 -4.70
CA ARG A 55 -11.61 2.18 -4.60
C ARG A 55 -11.25 3.63 -4.92
N ASP A 56 -10.13 4.11 -4.39
CA ASP A 56 -9.67 5.48 -4.58
C ASP A 56 -9.05 5.74 -5.97
N SER A 57 -8.77 4.69 -6.75
CA SER A 57 -8.13 4.81 -8.06
C SER A 57 -9.10 5.09 -9.22
N TYR A 58 -10.40 4.82 -9.04
CA TYR A 58 -11.46 4.94 -10.06
C TYR A 58 -11.13 4.33 -11.44
N TYR A 59 -10.19 3.37 -11.50
CA TYR A 59 -9.62 2.87 -12.75
C TYR A 59 -10.59 2.02 -13.58
N SER A 60 -11.34 1.14 -12.90
CA SER A 60 -12.30 0.22 -13.52
C SER A 60 -13.45 0.02 -12.57
N VAL A 61 -14.68 0.30 -13.02
CA VAL A 61 -15.90 0.10 -12.23
C VAL A 61 -15.99 -1.34 -11.73
N ASP A 62 -15.74 -2.32 -12.61
CA ASP A 62 -15.77 -3.74 -12.24
C ASP A 62 -14.74 -4.09 -11.17
N LEU A 63 -13.55 -3.51 -11.23
CA LEU A 63 -12.49 -3.78 -10.25
C LEU A 63 -12.79 -3.10 -8.91
N VAL A 64 -13.36 -1.89 -8.93
CA VAL A 64 -13.81 -1.17 -7.73
C VAL A 64 -14.92 -1.96 -7.04
N ILE A 65 -15.95 -2.40 -7.76
CA ILE A 65 -17.04 -3.22 -7.18
C ILE A 65 -16.49 -4.51 -6.56
N LYS A 66 -15.54 -5.18 -7.24
CA LYS A 66 -14.89 -6.38 -6.69
C LYS A 66 -14.12 -6.07 -5.40
N ALA A 67 -13.40 -4.95 -5.36
CA ALA A 67 -12.65 -4.51 -4.19
C ALA A 67 -13.58 -4.18 -3.01
N GLU A 68 -14.70 -3.50 -3.26
CA GLU A 68 -15.70 -3.16 -2.24
C GLU A 68 -16.35 -4.40 -1.63
N LEU A 69 -16.76 -5.36 -2.47
CA LEU A 69 -17.27 -6.65 -1.99
C LEU A 69 -16.24 -7.41 -1.13
N LYS A 70 -14.97 -7.37 -1.52
CA LYS A 70 -13.87 -8.00 -0.77
C LYS A 70 -13.63 -7.32 0.57
N ILE A 71 -13.72 -5.98 0.64
CA ILE A 71 -13.65 -5.21 1.89
C ILE A 71 -14.79 -5.63 2.83
N ALA A 72 -16.03 -5.69 2.33
CA ALA A 72 -17.18 -6.13 3.12
C ALA A 72 -17.01 -7.57 3.64
N GLU A 73 -16.52 -8.49 2.81
CA GLU A 73 -16.23 -9.87 3.24
C GLU A 73 -15.14 -9.92 4.32
N ALA A 74 -14.05 -9.14 4.17
CA ALA A 74 -12.99 -9.09 5.16
C ALA A 74 -13.47 -8.55 6.52
N HIS A 75 -14.31 -7.50 6.53
CA HIS A 75 -14.96 -7.05 7.76
C HIS A 75 -15.78 -8.17 8.41
N PHE A 76 -16.59 -8.88 7.63
CA PHE A 76 -17.40 -9.99 8.13
C PHE A 76 -16.53 -11.10 8.75
N ARG A 77 -15.45 -11.50 8.08
CA ARG A 77 -14.52 -12.55 8.53
C ARG A 77 -13.70 -12.14 9.74
N ALA A 78 -13.44 -10.86 9.90
CA ALA A 78 -12.79 -10.29 11.08
C ALA A 78 -13.74 -10.21 12.30
N GLY A 79 -15.05 -10.42 12.10
CA GLY A 79 -16.08 -10.25 13.14
C GLY A 79 -16.58 -8.80 13.29
N ASN A 80 -16.19 -7.91 12.38
CA ASN A 80 -16.57 -6.50 12.34
C ASN A 80 -17.92 -6.36 11.61
N TYR A 81 -18.98 -6.89 12.23
CA TYR A 81 -20.27 -7.05 11.54
C TYR A 81 -20.97 -5.75 11.21
N LEU A 82 -20.77 -4.70 12.02
CA LEU A 82 -21.37 -3.39 11.75
C LEU A 82 -20.76 -2.77 10.49
N GLU A 83 -19.43 -2.78 10.41
CA GLU A 83 -18.66 -2.30 9.28
C GLU A 83 -18.96 -3.13 8.03
N ALA A 84 -19.09 -4.45 8.18
CA ALA A 84 -19.49 -5.33 7.09
C ALA A 84 -20.87 -4.98 6.53
N ALA A 85 -21.86 -4.74 7.40
CA ALA A 85 -23.21 -4.36 6.97
C ALA A 85 -23.20 -3.03 6.19
N VAL A 86 -22.49 -2.01 6.71
CA VAL A 86 -22.34 -0.73 6.00
C VAL A 86 -21.66 -0.93 4.64
N ALA A 87 -20.59 -1.73 4.59
CA ALA A 87 -19.84 -1.97 3.35
C ALA A 87 -20.61 -2.81 2.31
N TYR A 88 -21.61 -3.60 2.70
CA TYR A 88 -22.48 -4.30 1.76
C TYR A 88 -23.59 -3.41 1.18
N GLU A 89 -23.93 -2.31 1.85
CA GLU A 89 -25.02 -1.41 1.45
C GLU A 89 -24.55 -0.18 0.65
N SER A 90 -23.25 0.12 0.68
CA SER A 90 -22.61 1.18 -0.11
C SER A 90 -22.51 0.83 -1.59
#